data_AF-A0A810NKF5-F1
#
_entry.id   AF-A0A810NKF5-F1
#
_cell.length_a   1.000
_cell.length_b   1.000
_cell.length_c   1.000
_cell.angle_alpha   90.00
_cell.angle_beta   90.00
_cell.angle_gamma   90.00
#
_symmetry.space_group_name_H-M   'P 1'
#
loop_
_entity.id
_entity.type
_entity.pdbx_description
1 polymer ?
#
loop_
_entity_poly.entity_id
_entity_poly.type
_entity_poly.pdbx_seq_one_letter_code
_entity_poly.pdbx_strand_id
1 'polypeptide(L)'
;MRHVLSTTVLSLTLLGSAACTADPAATTAAPSSPAVSAAASSAAPAVPTGTKDENATCLAFIALSTSQQGALGVLGATMKIIGAAINDEAKAATLIPDLSEAIEVYRAELAKISADTADAELKAALEADLATVVAGQQAVTAANGDLDKIIEVLEGPALDFEDGGKTGKICVP
;
A
#
# COMPACT_ATOMS: atom_id res chain seq x y z
N MET A 1 38.24 -38.30 -8.17
CA MET A 1 37.88 -38.07 -9.59
C MET A 1 37.44 -36.62 -9.74
N ARG A 2 38.09 -35.89 -10.66
CA ARG A 2 37.71 -34.60 -11.29
C ARG A 2 37.31 -33.39 -10.41
N HIS A 3 38.26 -32.45 -10.29
CA HIS A 3 38.01 -31.01 -10.19
C HIS A 3 37.34 -30.46 -11.46
N VAL A 4 36.44 -29.47 -11.35
CA VAL A 4 36.40 -28.25 -12.21
C VAL A 4 35.76 -27.09 -11.43
N LEU A 5 36.47 -25.95 -11.41
CA LEU A 5 36.08 -24.63 -10.93
C LEU A 5 35.41 -23.78 -12.03
N SER A 6 34.68 -22.73 -11.60
CA SER A 6 34.55 -21.39 -12.22
C SER A 6 33.91 -21.25 -13.60
N THR A 7 32.95 -20.32 -13.75
CA THR A 7 33.20 -18.98 -14.34
C THR A 7 31.91 -18.14 -14.42
N THR A 8 31.96 -16.97 -13.76
CA THR A 8 31.12 -15.80 -14.00
C THR A 8 31.35 -15.27 -15.42
N VAL A 9 30.29 -14.94 -16.15
CA VAL A 9 30.39 -14.04 -17.32
C VAL A 9 29.34 -12.94 -17.20
N LEU A 10 29.85 -11.77 -16.85
CA LEU A 10 29.29 -10.44 -17.13
C LEU A 10 28.99 -10.32 -18.63
N SER A 11 27.84 -9.79 -19.01
CA SER A 11 27.66 -9.23 -20.35
C SER A 11 26.86 -7.94 -20.27
N LEU A 12 27.61 -6.85 -20.13
CA LEU A 12 27.26 -5.51 -20.57
C LEU A 12 26.90 -5.57 -22.06
N THR A 13 25.72 -5.08 -22.44
CA THR A 13 25.52 -4.54 -23.80
C THR A 13 25.01 -3.11 -23.68
N LEU A 14 25.88 -2.20 -24.09
CA LEU A 14 25.71 -0.79 -24.33
C LEU A 14 25.33 -0.57 -25.81
N LEU A 15 24.81 0.64 -26.12
CA LEU A 15 24.44 1.24 -27.42
C LEU A 15 22.99 0.95 -27.88
N GLY A 16 22.15 1.92 -28.24
CA GLY A 16 22.36 3.33 -28.57
C GLY A 16 21.57 3.70 -29.84
N SER A 17 20.49 4.46 -29.67
CA SER A 17 19.83 5.47 -30.54
C SER A 17 19.65 5.28 -32.07
N ALA A 18 18.39 5.53 -32.49
CA ALA A 18 17.94 6.44 -33.57
C ALA A 18 17.35 5.89 -34.89
N ALA A 19 16.22 6.52 -35.23
CA ALA A 19 15.67 6.88 -36.55
C ALA A 19 14.75 5.92 -37.33
N CYS A 20 13.61 6.50 -37.71
CA CYS A 20 12.56 6.06 -38.62
C CYS A 20 13.06 5.58 -39.99
N THR A 21 12.39 4.59 -40.58
CA THR A 21 11.76 4.66 -41.92
C THR A 21 10.82 3.47 -42.12
N ALA A 22 9.70 3.74 -42.80
CA ALA A 22 8.66 2.79 -43.14
C ALA A 22 9.05 1.90 -44.33
N ASP A 23 8.72 0.60 -44.26
CA ASP A 23 7.95 -0.21 -45.23
C ASP A 23 8.09 -1.70 -44.87
N PRO A 24 7.04 -2.54 -45.01
CA PRO A 24 7.30 -3.75 -45.78
C PRO A 24 6.14 -4.19 -46.68
N ALA A 25 6.45 -4.38 -47.96
CA ALA A 25 5.70 -5.25 -48.86
C ALA A 25 5.95 -6.75 -48.58
N ALA A 26 4.83 -7.46 -48.41
CA ALA A 26 4.51 -8.88 -48.49
C ALA A 26 5.58 -9.95 -48.80
N THR A 27 5.60 -11.02 -47.99
CA THR A 27 5.54 -12.42 -48.46
C THR A 27 4.96 -13.32 -47.35
N THR A 28 3.96 -14.10 -47.74
CA THR A 28 3.19 -15.11 -47.01
C THR A 28 3.99 -16.39 -46.67
N ALA A 29 3.81 -16.96 -45.48
CA ALA A 29 3.42 -18.39 -45.25
C ALA A 29 3.49 -18.84 -43.76
N ALA A 30 2.31 -18.92 -43.11
CA ALA A 30 1.76 -20.00 -42.25
C ALA A 30 2.56 -20.59 -41.04
N PRO A 31 1.95 -21.46 -40.19
CA PRO A 31 1.20 -21.10 -38.99
C PRO A 31 1.78 -21.73 -37.71
N SER A 32 1.74 -21.06 -36.55
CA SER A 32 1.89 -21.72 -35.24
C SER A 32 1.48 -20.81 -34.07
N SER A 33 0.44 -21.24 -33.36
CA SER A 33 0.09 -20.97 -31.95
C SER A 33 -0.08 -19.52 -31.46
N PRO A 34 -1.15 -19.20 -30.71
CA PRO A 34 -1.30 -17.88 -30.11
C PRO A 34 -0.32 -17.76 -28.94
N ALA A 35 0.85 -17.20 -29.21
CA ALA A 35 1.61 -16.52 -28.17
C ALA A 35 0.74 -15.32 -27.75
N VAL A 36 0.20 -15.38 -26.54
CA VAL A 36 -0.46 -14.24 -25.92
C VAL A 36 0.63 -13.19 -25.72
N SER A 37 0.77 -12.30 -26.70
CA SER A 37 1.58 -11.10 -26.54
C SER A 37 0.98 -10.33 -25.38
N ALA A 38 1.66 -10.37 -24.23
CA ALA A 38 1.52 -9.36 -23.20
C ALA A 38 1.84 -8.03 -23.88
N ALA A 39 0.79 -7.35 -24.33
CA ALA A 39 0.89 -5.95 -24.70
C ALA A 39 1.44 -5.26 -23.47
N ALA A 40 2.68 -4.78 -23.57
CA ALA A 40 3.16 -3.72 -22.71
C ALA A 40 2.23 -2.54 -23.00
N SER A 41 1.13 -2.46 -22.24
CA SER A 41 0.40 -1.22 -22.08
C SER A 41 1.41 -0.25 -21.51
N SER A 42 2.01 0.54 -22.39
CA SER A 42 2.50 1.86 -22.03
C SER A 42 1.26 2.63 -21.56
N ALA A 43 0.88 2.41 -20.30
CA ALA A 43 -0.06 3.25 -19.61
C ALA A 43 0.55 4.65 -19.72
N ALA A 44 -0.09 5.50 -20.53
CA ALA A 44 0.20 6.92 -20.51
C ALA A 44 0.20 7.35 -19.03
N PRO A 45 1.15 8.19 -18.59
CA PRO A 45 1.17 8.64 -17.21
C PRO A 45 -0.23 9.17 -16.88
N ALA A 46 -0.86 8.56 -15.88
CA ALA A 46 -2.20 8.95 -15.46
C ALA A 46 -2.14 10.45 -15.16
N VAL A 47 -2.95 11.24 -15.86
CA VAL A 47 -3.06 12.66 -15.56
C VAL A 47 -3.47 12.72 -14.08
N PRO A 48 -2.73 13.47 -13.24
CA PRO A 48 -3.07 13.58 -11.84
C PRO A 48 -4.49 14.13 -11.73
N THR A 49 -5.39 13.31 -11.18
CA THR A 49 -6.80 13.64 -11.04
C THR A 49 -7.09 14.47 -9.79
N GLY A 50 -6.14 14.53 -8.87
CA GLY A 50 -6.26 15.26 -7.61
C GLY A 50 -6.07 16.76 -7.78
N THR A 51 -6.60 17.54 -6.83
CA THR A 51 -6.53 19.00 -6.85
C THR A 51 -5.51 19.57 -5.87
N LYS A 52 -5.04 18.76 -4.90
CA LYS A 52 -4.08 19.18 -3.87
C LYS A 52 -2.65 18.88 -4.28
N ASP A 53 -1.79 19.87 -4.13
CA ASP A 53 -0.33 19.70 -4.20
C ASP A 53 0.21 18.92 -2.98
N GLU A 54 1.51 18.61 -3.01
CA GLU A 54 2.21 17.87 -1.97
C GLU A 54 2.01 18.45 -0.58
N ASN A 55 2.19 19.77 -0.40
CA ASN A 55 2.10 20.40 0.91
C ASN A 55 0.67 20.38 1.45
N ALA A 56 -0.32 20.69 0.59
CA ALA A 56 -1.73 20.59 0.96
C ALA A 56 -2.15 19.15 1.33
N THR A 57 -1.59 18.16 0.63
CA THR A 57 -1.84 16.74 0.91
C THR A 57 -1.19 16.31 2.22
N CYS A 58 0.06 16.68 2.47
CA CYS A 58 0.77 16.38 3.71
C CYS A 58 0.10 17.01 4.93
N LEU A 59 -0.38 18.25 4.82
CA LEU A 59 -1.18 18.87 5.87
C LEU A 59 -2.48 18.10 6.15
N ALA A 60 -3.18 17.65 5.10
CA ALA A 60 -4.38 16.85 5.25
C ALA A 60 -4.09 15.48 5.91
N PHE A 61 -2.99 14.83 5.52
CA PHE A 61 -2.53 13.59 6.11
C PHE A 61 -2.18 13.77 7.60
N ILE A 62 -1.35 14.77 7.95
CA ILE A 62 -0.96 15.03 9.34
C ILE A 62 -2.20 15.36 10.20
N ALA A 63 -3.13 16.16 9.67
CA ALA A 63 -4.38 16.47 10.36
C ALA A 63 -5.21 15.20 10.62
N LEU A 64 -5.30 14.29 9.65
CA LEU A 64 -5.98 13.01 9.82
C LEU A 64 -5.26 12.15 10.86
N SER A 65 -3.94 11.98 10.74
CA SER A 65 -3.12 11.15 11.62
C SER A 65 -3.16 11.60 13.08
N THR A 66 -3.30 12.90 13.32
CA THR A 66 -3.42 13.49 14.68
C THR A 66 -4.86 13.70 15.14
N SER A 67 -5.86 13.29 14.36
CA SER A 67 -7.27 13.40 14.73
C SER A 67 -7.79 12.11 15.37
N GLN A 68 -8.84 12.25 16.19
CA GLN A 68 -9.58 11.11 16.76
C GLN A 68 -10.35 10.29 15.71
N GLN A 69 -10.44 10.78 14.48
CA GLN A 69 -11.07 10.09 13.36
C GLN A 69 -10.03 9.38 12.47
N GLY A 70 -8.73 9.60 12.70
CA GLY A 70 -7.67 8.94 11.97
C GLY A 70 -6.81 8.05 12.86
N ALA A 71 -5.48 8.12 12.69
CA ALA A 71 -4.57 7.19 13.35
C ALA A 71 -4.67 7.21 14.88
N LEU A 72 -4.87 8.37 15.51
CA LEU A 72 -5.10 8.43 16.97
C LEU A 72 -6.40 7.77 17.41
N GLY A 73 -7.45 7.80 16.59
CA GLY A 73 -8.70 7.09 16.85
C GLY A 73 -8.49 5.58 16.89
N VAL A 74 -7.80 5.06 15.88
CA VAL A 74 -7.43 3.64 15.79
C VAL A 74 -6.54 3.25 16.96
N LEU A 75 -5.47 4.01 17.23
CA LEU A 75 -4.57 3.77 18.36
C LEU A 75 -5.31 3.79 19.70
N GLY A 76 -6.23 4.75 19.89
CA GLY A 76 -7.04 4.85 21.09
C GLY A 76 -7.97 3.64 21.29
N ALA A 77 -8.56 3.11 20.22
CA ALA A 77 -9.36 1.89 20.28
C ALA A 77 -8.49 0.65 20.60
N THR A 78 -7.34 0.53 19.93
CA THR A 78 -6.33 -0.52 20.19
C THR A 78 -5.90 -0.55 21.65
N MET A 79 -5.50 0.60 22.21
CA MET A 79 -5.04 0.69 23.61
C MET A 79 -6.15 0.34 24.62
N LYS A 80 -7.42 0.66 24.32
CA LYS A 80 -8.55 0.25 25.16
C LYS A 80 -8.74 -1.28 25.14
N ILE A 81 -8.60 -1.92 23.98
CA ILE A 81 -8.71 -3.38 23.85
C ILE A 81 -7.58 -4.06 24.63
N ILE A 82 -6.32 -3.68 24.37
CA ILE A 82 -5.16 -4.26 25.06
C ILE A 82 -5.26 -4.03 26.58
N GLY A 83 -5.59 -2.81 27.00
CA GLY A 83 -5.76 -2.49 28.43
C GLY A 83 -6.90 -3.27 29.09
N ALA A 84 -8.00 -3.52 28.37
CA ALA A 84 -9.07 -4.37 28.85
C ALA A 84 -8.63 -5.84 28.91
N ALA A 85 -7.92 -6.35 27.90
CA ALA A 85 -7.49 -7.75 27.81
C ALA A 85 -6.60 -8.17 29.00
N ILE A 86 -5.82 -7.25 29.57
CA ILE A 86 -4.99 -7.50 30.76
C ILE A 86 -5.83 -7.87 32.00
N ASN A 87 -7.04 -7.33 32.12
CA ASN A 87 -7.83 -7.40 33.36
C ASN A 87 -9.19 -8.10 33.19
N ASP A 88 -9.79 -8.02 32.00
CA ASP A 88 -11.14 -8.48 31.67
C ASP A 88 -11.27 -8.72 30.16
N GLU A 89 -11.00 -9.96 29.76
CA GLU A 89 -11.06 -10.42 28.37
C GLU A 89 -12.44 -10.23 27.73
N ALA A 90 -13.51 -10.48 28.52
CA ALA A 90 -14.88 -10.30 28.05
C ALA A 90 -15.15 -8.83 27.72
N LYS A 91 -14.63 -7.90 28.52
CA LYS A 91 -14.72 -6.46 28.22
C LYS A 91 -13.91 -6.09 26.98
N ALA A 92 -12.73 -6.68 26.76
CA ALA A 92 -11.95 -6.44 25.56
C ALA A 92 -12.72 -6.84 24.28
N ALA A 93 -13.42 -7.97 24.31
CA ALA A 93 -14.25 -8.41 23.19
C ALA A 93 -15.38 -7.42 22.84
N THR A 94 -15.95 -6.73 23.84
CA THR A 94 -16.99 -5.72 23.59
C THR A 94 -16.49 -4.46 22.88
N LEU A 95 -15.18 -4.26 22.80
CA LEU A 95 -14.54 -3.09 22.20
C LEU A 95 -14.07 -3.33 20.75
N ILE A 96 -14.12 -4.57 20.26
CA ILE A 96 -13.75 -4.92 18.87
C ILE A 96 -14.59 -4.16 17.81
N PRO A 97 -15.91 -3.96 18.00
CA PRO A 97 -16.70 -3.15 17.07
C PRO A 97 -16.20 -1.71 16.95
N ASP A 98 -15.84 -1.09 18.07
CA ASP A 98 -15.31 0.29 18.10
C ASP A 98 -13.98 0.40 17.33
N LEU A 99 -13.10 -0.61 17.47
CA LEU A 99 -11.87 -0.69 16.67
C LEU A 99 -12.17 -0.82 15.18
N SER A 100 -13.12 -1.67 14.83
CA SER A 100 -13.50 -1.89 13.42
C SER A 100 -14.06 -0.62 12.80
N GLU A 101 -14.88 0.12 13.54
CA GLU A 101 -15.40 1.43 13.12
C GLU A 101 -14.26 2.45 12.96
N ALA A 102 -13.34 2.55 13.92
CA ALA A 102 -12.22 3.47 13.84
C ALA A 102 -11.33 3.20 12.61
N ILE A 103 -11.07 1.93 12.31
CA ILE A 103 -10.28 1.55 11.12
C ILE A 103 -11.01 1.93 9.83
N GLU A 104 -12.32 1.69 9.72
CA GLU A 104 -13.11 2.06 8.53
C GLU A 104 -13.15 3.58 8.32
N VAL A 105 -13.33 4.36 9.38
CA VAL A 105 -13.32 5.83 9.29
C VAL A 105 -11.95 6.31 8.82
N TYR A 106 -10.87 5.84 9.43
CA TYR A 106 -9.51 6.23 9.04
C TYR A 106 -9.22 5.87 7.58
N ARG A 107 -9.58 4.64 7.17
CA ARG A 107 -9.44 4.17 5.79
C ARG A 107 -10.21 5.05 4.81
N ALA A 108 -11.45 5.40 5.12
CA ALA A 108 -12.28 6.22 4.24
C ALA A 108 -11.71 7.64 4.07
N GLU A 109 -11.22 8.26 5.14
CA GLU A 109 -10.58 9.56 5.07
C GLU A 109 -9.23 9.51 4.33
N LEU A 110 -8.42 8.48 4.57
CA LEU A 110 -7.16 8.29 3.85
C LEU A 110 -7.39 8.09 2.34
N ALA A 111 -8.45 7.36 1.96
CA ALA A 111 -8.87 7.20 0.57
C ALA A 111 -9.26 8.53 -0.08
N LYS A 112 -9.96 9.41 0.66
CA LYS A 112 -10.32 10.75 0.17
C LYS A 112 -9.08 11.61 -0.07
N ILE A 113 -8.11 11.58 0.84
CA ILE A 113 -6.84 12.30 0.68
C ILE A 113 -6.10 11.78 -0.56
N SER A 114 -5.93 10.46 -0.68
CA SER A 114 -5.29 9.83 -1.85
C SER A 114 -5.96 10.21 -3.18
N ALA A 115 -7.29 10.20 -3.23
CA ALA A 115 -8.04 10.54 -4.44
C ALA A 115 -7.85 12.00 -4.87
N ASP A 116 -7.68 12.91 -3.90
CA ASP A 116 -7.51 14.35 -4.11
C ASP A 116 -6.03 14.78 -4.26
N THR A 117 -5.09 13.84 -4.15
CA THR A 117 -3.65 14.11 -4.27
C THR A 117 -3.23 14.20 -5.75
N ALA A 118 -2.61 15.31 -6.13
CA ALA A 118 -2.05 15.52 -7.47
C ALA A 118 -0.62 14.97 -7.62
N ASP A 119 0.16 14.90 -6.54
CA ASP A 119 1.50 14.35 -6.58
C ASP A 119 1.49 12.81 -6.71
N ALA A 120 2.20 12.28 -7.70
CA ALA A 120 2.14 10.84 -8.02
C ALA A 120 2.88 9.97 -6.99
N GLU A 121 3.98 10.46 -6.42
CA GLU A 121 4.77 9.72 -5.43
C GLU A 121 4.02 9.66 -4.10
N LEU A 122 3.51 10.80 -3.65
CA LEU A 122 2.70 10.90 -2.45
C LEU A 122 1.39 10.14 -2.56
N LYS A 123 0.74 10.17 -3.74
CA LYS A 123 -0.44 9.33 -4.00
C LYS A 123 -0.12 7.85 -3.89
N ALA A 124 0.98 7.39 -4.47
CA ALA A 124 1.41 6.00 -4.37
C ALA A 124 1.75 5.59 -2.91
N ALA A 125 2.34 6.51 -2.13
CA ALA A 125 2.57 6.30 -0.71
C ALA A 125 1.26 6.17 0.09
N LEU A 126 0.30 7.06 -0.16
CA LEU A 126 -1.04 7.02 0.45
C LEU A 126 -1.80 5.73 0.09
N GLU A 127 -1.74 5.29 -1.17
CA GLU A 127 -2.35 4.03 -1.61
C GLU A 127 -1.70 2.81 -0.96
N ALA A 128 -0.37 2.84 -0.76
CA ALA A 128 0.33 1.79 -0.04
C ALA A 128 -0.05 1.73 1.44
N ASP A 129 -0.17 2.88 2.10
CA ASP A 129 -0.62 2.95 3.50
C ASP A 129 -2.08 2.50 3.63
N LEU A 130 -2.94 2.89 2.68
CA LEU A 130 -4.32 2.40 2.61
C LEU A 130 -4.38 0.88 2.46
N ALA A 131 -3.53 0.29 1.62
CA ALA A 131 -3.45 -1.17 1.47
C ALA A 131 -3.05 -1.86 2.78
N THR A 132 -2.12 -1.27 3.55
CA THR A 132 -1.72 -1.75 4.87
C THR A 132 -2.88 -1.72 5.86
N VAL A 133 -3.61 -0.59 5.93
CA VAL A 133 -4.80 -0.45 6.80
C VAL A 133 -5.87 -1.48 6.43
N VAL A 134 -6.11 -1.70 5.12
CA VAL A 134 -7.05 -2.72 4.64
C VAL A 134 -6.61 -4.13 5.05
N ALA A 135 -5.32 -4.44 4.94
CA ALA A 135 -4.79 -5.74 5.37
C ALA A 135 -4.96 -5.95 6.89
N GLY A 136 -4.69 -4.92 7.70
CA GLY A 136 -4.94 -4.94 9.14
C GLY A 136 -6.42 -5.19 9.46
N GLN A 137 -7.32 -4.48 8.79
CA GLN A 137 -8.77 -4.67 8.95
C GLN A 137 -9.21 -6.10 8.59
N GLN A 138 -8.71 -6.65 7.48
CA GLN A 138 -8.99 -8.01 7.07
C GLN A 138 -8.49 -9.02 8.10
N ALA A 139 -7.32 -8.78 8.70
CA ALA A 139 -6.76 -9.65 9.73
C ALA A 139 -7.59 -9.60 11.03
N VAL A 140 -8.04 -8.41 11.47
CA VAL A 140 -9.00 -8.28 12.59
C VAL A 140 -10.31 -9.01 12.30
N THR A 141 -10.82 -8.91 11.06
CA THR A 141 -12.04 -9.62 10.64
C THR A 141 -11.82 -11.13 10.61
N ALA A 142 -10.68 -11.59 10.10
CA ALA A 142 -10.33 -13.01 10.01
C ALA A 142 -10.10 -13.66 11.39
N ALA A 143 -9.71 -12.88 12.40
CA ALA A 143 -9.66 -13.34 13.77
C ALA A 143 -11.06 -13.70 14.32
N ASN A 144 -12.15 -13.20 13.71
CA ASN A 144 -13.52 -13.64 14.01
C ASN A 144 -13.89 -13.58 15.51
N GLY A 145 -13.46 -12.51 16.18
CA GLY A 145 -13.69 -12.28 17.62
C GLY A 145 -12.72 -13.02 18.55
N ASP A 146 -11.75 -13.76 18.02
CA ASP A 146 -10.63 -14.35 18.77
C ASP A 146 -9.69 -13.23 19.24
N LEU A 147 -9.75 -12.91 20.54
CA LEU A 147 -9.05 -11.76 21.09
C LEU A 147 -7.53 -11.89 21.00
N ASP A 148 -6.98 -13.08 21.22
CA ASP A 148 -5.53 -13.31 21.15
C ASP A 148 -5.00 -13.01 19.75
N LYS A 149 -5.71 -13.47 18.71
CA LYS A 149 -5.37 -13.16 17.32
C LYS A 149 -5.54 -11.69 16.98
N ILE A 150 -6.56 -11.03 17.54
CA ILE A 150 -6.76 -9.59 17.35
C ILE A 150 -5.60 -8.82 17.97
N ILE A 151 -5.18 -9.17 19.19
CA ILE A 151 -4.02 -8.55 19.83
C ILE A 151 -2.75 -8.78 19.00
N GLU A 152 -2.52 -9.98 18.48
CA GLU A 152 -1.39 -10.27 17.59
C GLU A 152 -1.40 -9.39 16.33
N VAL A 153 -2.57 -9.12 15.75
CA VAL A 153 -2.72 -8.19 14.62
C VAL A 153 -2.44 -6.74 15.02
N LEU A 154 -2.92 -6.33 16.20
CA LEU A 154 -2.78 -4.97 16.74
C LEU A 154 -1.34 -4.64 17.14
N GLU A 155 -0.59 -5.63 17.61
CA GLU A 155 0.85 -5.51 17.90
C GLU A 155 1.71 -5.72 16.64
N GLY A 156 1.10 -6.14 15.54
CA GLY A 156 1.77 -6.39 14.27
C GLY A 156 1.94 -5.14 13.40
N PRO A 157 2.75 -5.25 12.34
CA PRO A 157 3.10 -4.11 11.48
C PRO A 157 1.93 -3.59 10.64
N ALA A 158 0.81 -4.32 10.58
CA ALA A 158 -0.35 -3.93 9.76
C ALA A 158 -1.14 -2.75 10.35
N LEU A 159 -0.98 -2.47 11.64
CA LEU A 159 -1.58 -1.34 12.34
C LEU A 159 -0.54 -0.55 13.15
N ASP A 160 0.73 -0.66 12.75
CA ASP A 160 1.81 0.15 13.29
C ASP A 160 1.76 1.55 12.65
N PHE A 161 1.43 2.54 13.47
CA PHE A 161 1.31 3.94 13.07
C PHE A 161 2.50 4.80 13.55
N GLU A 162 3.53 4.23 14.17
CA GLU A 162 4.58 4.99 14.86
C GLU A 162 5.34 5.95 13.92
N ASP A 163 5.58 5.54 12.68
CA ASP A 163 6.28 6.37 11.67
C ASP A 163 5.33 7.05 10.66
N GLY A 164 4.01 6.96 10.85
CA GLY A 164 3.04 7.46 9.88
C GLY A 164 3.07 6.75 8.52
N GLY A 165 3.66 5.56 8.44
CA GLY A 165 3.74 4.77 7.20
C GLY A 165 4.67 5.37 6.14
N LYS A 166 4.43 5.04 4.87
CA LYS A 166 5.21 5.59 3.75
C LYS A 166 4.91 7.07 3.54
N THR A 167 3.67 7.49 3.75
CA THR A 167 3.24 8.88 3.63
C THR A 167 3.91 9.74 4.70
N GLY A 168 4.00 9.25 5.93
CA GLY A 168 4.69 9.92 7.04
C GLY A 168 6.14 10.26 6.70
N LYS A 169 6.88 9.34 6.07
CA LYS A 169 8.29 9.53 5.67
C LYS A 169 8.49 10.61 4.60
N ILE A 170 7.46 10.89 3.79
CA ILE A 170 7.50 11.97 2.80
C ILE A 170 7.09 13.29 3.46
N CYS A 171 6.05 13.26 4.28
CA CYS A 171 5.45 14.47 4.86
C CYS A 171 6.15 15.01 6.11
N VAL A 172 6.92 14.18 6.82
CA VAL A 172 7.65 14.54 8.05
C VAL A 172 9.07 13.97 7.94
N PRO A 173 9.98 14.67 7.21
CA PRO A 173 11.37 14.25 7.04
C PRO A 173 12.24 14.46 8.28
#